data_AF-A0A2G9N8Y1-F1
#
_entry.id   AF-A0A2G9N8Y1-F1
#
_cell.length_a   1.000
_cell.length_b   1.000
_cell.length_c   1.000
_cell.angle_alpha   90.00
_cell.angle_beta   90.00
_cell.angle_gamma   90.00
#
_symmetry.space_group_name_H-M   'P 1'
#
loop_
_entity.id
_entity.type
_entity.pdbx_description
1 polymer ?
#
loop_
_entity_poly.entity_id
_entity_poly.type
_entity_poly.pdbx_seq_one_letter_code
_entity_poly.pdbx_strand_id
1 'polypeptide(L)'
;MESFSLETKEITESKLRHFLETLPLEVFRVKGYIDINGINHLINYVGGRITIEEAEGKNVLVFIGEGIKKKKNEIVLNLKPA
;
A
#
# COMPACT_ATOMS: atom_id res chain seq x y z
N MET A 1 16.55 4.34 7.41
CA MET A 1 15.33 3.62 6.99
C MET A 1 14.20 3.93 7.96
N GLU A 2 13.03 4.30 7.45
CA GLU A 2 11.85 4.72 8.20
C GLU A 2 10.65 3.86 7.82
N SER A 3 9.61 3.87 8.65
CA SER A 3 8.31 3.29 8.34
C SER A 3 7.15 4.16 8.80
N PHE A 4 6.00 3.98 8.17
CA PHE A 4 4.72 4.45 8.69
C PHE A 4 3.59 3.49 8.29
N SER A 5 2.53 3.48 9.10
CA SER A 5 1.32 2.70 8.82
C SER A 5 0.18 3.60 8.38
N LEU A 6 -0.69 3.08 7.54
CA LEU A 6 -1.90 3.73 7.06
C LEU A 6 -3.05 2.74 7.17
N GLU A 7 -4.11 3.12 7.88
CA GLU A 7 -5.37 2.38 7.82
C GLU A 7 -6.00 2.62 6.45
N THR A 8 -6.42 1.54 5.80
CA THR A 8 -6.94 1.57 4.44
C THR A 8 -8.44 1.28 4.43
N LYS A 9 -9.11 1.83 3.42
CA LYS A 9 -10.49 1.47 3.07
C LYS A 9 -10.46 0.55 1.86
N GLU A 10 -11.62 0.01 1.54
CA GLU A 10 -11.84 -0.76 0.32
C GLU A 10 -11.33 0.01 -0.92
N ILE A 11 -10.68 -0.73 -1.82
CA ILE A 11 -10.13 -0.24 -3.08
C ILE A 11 -10.45 -1.22 -4.21
N THR A 12 -10.47 -0.74 -5.45
CA THR A 12 -10.49 -1.65 -6.60
C THR A 12 -9.09 -2.14 -6.93
N GLU A 13 -8.97 -3.32 -7.53
CA GLU A 13 -7.66 -3.85 -7.94
C GLU A 13 -6.91 -2.89 -8.87
N SER A 14 -7.62 -2.27 -9.83
CA SER A 14 -7.04 -1.30 -10.76
C SER A 14 -6.46 -0.07 -10.07
N LYS A 15 -7.18 0.50 -9.09
CA LYS A 15 -6.72 1.64 -8.29
C LYS A 15 -5.52 1.26 -7.44
N LEU A 16 -5.52 0.06 -6.85
CA LEU A 16 -4.39 -0.44 -6.06
C LEU A 16 -3.14 -0.63 -6.91
N ARG A 17 -3.26 -1.29 -8.07
CA ARG A 17 -2.12 -1.48 -8.99
C ARG A 17 -1.53 -0.16 -9.44
N HIS A 18 -2.38 0.77 -9.88
CA HIS A 18 -1.94 2.11 -10.26
C HIS A 18 -1.24 2.85 -9.11
N PHE A 19 -1.77 2.75 -7.89
CA PHE A 19 -1.14 3.31 -6.70
C PHE A 19 0.27 2.72 -6.45
N LEU A 20 0.41 1.40 -6.51
CA LEU A 20 1.69 0.72 -6.27
C LEU A 20 2.73 1.04 -7.36
N GLU A 21 2.31 1.21 -8.61
CA GLU A 21 3.16 1.59 -9.75
C GLU A 21 3.59 3.07 -9.70
N THR A 22 2.85 3.92 -8.99
CA THR A 22 3.13 5.36 -8.85
C THR A 22 3.80 5.72 -7.52
N LEU A 23 4.21 4.71 -6.73
CA LEU A 23 4.92 4.96 -5.48
C LEU A 23 6.24 5.71 -5.71
N PRO A 24 6.58 6.68 -4.84
CA PRO A 24 7.89 7.32 -4.87
C PRO A 24 9.02 6.28 -4.74
N LEU A 25 10.15 6.50 -5.40
CA LEU A 25 11.31 5.58 -5.38
C LEU A 25 11.87 5.38 -3.97
N GLU A 26 11.62 6.35 -3.09
CA GLU A 26 11.95 6.30 -1.67
C GLU A 26 11.22 5.15 -0.94
N VAL A 27 10.06 4.70 -1.43
CA VAL A 27 9.30 3.58 -0.88
C VAL A 27 9.86 2.26 -1.42
N PHE A 28 10.66 1.61 -0.59
CA PHE A 28 11.26 0.31 -0.91
C PHE A 28 10.27 -0.85 -0.79
N ARG A 29 9.42 -0.82 0.25
CA ARG A 29 8.48 -1.90 0.55
C ARG A 29 7.13 -1.39 1.04
N VAL A 30 6.07 -2.05 0.61
CA VAL A 30 4.74 -1.94 1.21
C VAL A 30 4.27 -3.33 1.60
N LYS A 31 3.76 -3.50 2.81
CA LYS A 31 3.17 -4.78 3.25
C LYS A 31 1.98 -4.54 4.14
N GLY A 32 0.93 -5.33 3.99
CA GLY A 32 -0.19 -5.29 4.92
C GLY A 32 -1.47 -5.78 4.29
N TYR A 33 -2.57 -5.63 5.02
CA TYR A 33 -3.87 -6.07 4.57
C TYR A 33 -4.65 -4.92 3.94
N ILE A 34 -5.45 -5.24 2.94
CA ILE A 34 -6.37 -4.30 2.29
C ILE A 34 -7.57 -5.05 1.72
N ASP A 35 -8.74 -4.44 1.80
CA ASP A 35 -9.93 -4.96 1.12
C ASP A 35 -9.91 -4.54 -0.36
N ILE A 36 -9.97 -5.55 -1.23
CA ILE A 36 -10.10 -5.37 -2.68
C ILE A 36 -11.46 -5.92 -3.09
N ASN A 37 -12.36 -5.03 -3.52
CA ASN A 37 -13.73 -5.38 -3.92
C ASN A 37 -14.45 -6.27 -2.88
N GLY A 38 -14.31 -5.95 -1.59
CA GLY A 38 -14.94 -6.67 -0.48
C GLY A 38 -14.23 -7.96 -0.03
N ILE A 39 -13.09 -8.32 -0.60
CA ILE A 39 -12.27 -9.48 -0.18
C ILE A 39 -10.97 -8.98 0.42
N ASN A 40 -10.61 -9.46 1.60
CA ASN A 40 -9.36 -9.08 2.26
C ASN A 40 -8.17 -9.78 1.62
N HIS A 41 -7.10 -9.02 1.39
CA HIS A 41 -5.88 -9.51 0.78
C HIS A 41 -4.65 -9.07 1.56
N LEU A 42 -3.64 -9.93 1.64
CA LEU A 42 -2.29 -9.59 2.03
C LEU A 42 -1.50 -9.11 0.81
N ILE A 43 -1.04 -7.86 0.88
CA ILE A 43 -0.18 -7.25 -0.14
C ILE A 43 1.27 -7.30 0.32
N ASN A 44 2.16 -7.60 -0.62
CA ASN A 44 3.60 -7.45 -0.46
C ASN A 44 4.16 -6.82 -1.73
N TYR A 45 4.61 -5.58 -1.62
CA TYR A 45 5.32 -4.85 -2.67
C TYR A 45 6.78 -4.68 -2.26
N VAL A 46 7.72 -5.07 -3.12
CA VAL A 46 9.16 -4.88 -2.89
C VAL A 46 9.82 -4.43 -4.19
N GLY A 47 10.28 -3.17 -4.23
CA GLY A 47 11.06 -2.63 -5.36
C GLY A 47 10.42 -2.89 -6.73
N GLY A 48 9.12 -2.64 -6.88
CA GLY A 48 8.38 -2.81 -8.13
C GLY A 48 7.71 -4.19 -8.31
N ARG A 49 8.02 -5.18 -7.47
CA ARG A 49 7.37 -6.51 -7.54
C ARG A 49 6.18 -6.55 -6.58
N ILE A 50 5.02 -6.97 -7.08
CA ILE A 50 3.76 -7.04 -6.34
C ILE A 50 3.35 -8.50 -6.16
N THR A 51 2.99 -8.87 -4.93
CA THR A 51 2.30 -10.11 -4.60
C THR A 51 1.00 -9.76 -3.86
N ILE A 52 -0.09 -10.39 -4.28
CA ILE A 52 -1.44 -10.21 -3.75
C ILE A 52 -2.00 -11.60 -3.50
N GLU A 53 -2.38 -11.89 -2.26
CA GLU A 53 -2.92 -13.18 -1.84
C GLU A 53 -4.15 -12.92 -0.97
N GLU A 54 -5.22 -13.70 -1.16
CA GLU A 54 -6.36 -13.67 -0.24
C GLU A 54 -5.89 -14.07 1.17
N ALA A 55 -6.23 -13.25 2.15
CA ALA A 55 -5.87 -13.47 3.54
C ALA A 55 -6.74 -12.58 4.43
N GLU A 56 -6.95 -12.96 5.69
CA GLU A 56 -7.71 -12.15 6.64
C GLU A 56 -6.78 -11.33 7.55
N GLY A 57 -7.09 -10.05 7.72
CA GLY A 57 -6.40 -9.18 8.65
C GLY A 57 -6.97 -7.77 8.71
N LYS A 58 -6.42 -6.96 9.62
CA LYS A 58 -6.83 -5.55 9.75
C LYS A 58 -6.29 -4.73 8.58
N ASN A 59 -7.16 -4.02 7.87
CA ASN A 59 -6.82 -3.11 6.75
C ASN A 59 -5.83 -2.02 7.14
N VAL A 60 -4.55 -2.37 7.07
CA VAL A 60 -3.42 -1.53 7.40
C VAL A 60 -2.30 -1.86 6.46
N LEU A 61 -1.82 -0.86 5.74
CA LEU A 61 -0.60 -0.94 4.94
C LEU A 61 0.56 -0.30 5.72
N VAL A 62 1.70 -0.98 5.72
CA VAL A 62 2.96 -0.49 6.27
C VAL A 62 3.89 -0.15 5.12
N PHE A 63 4.33 1.10 5.07
CA PHE A 63 5.27 1.62 4.09
C PHE A 63 6.65 1.70 4.73
N ILE A 64 7.68 1.28 4.00
CA ILE A 64 9.06 1.22 4.48
C ILE A 64 9.98 1.79 3.39
N GLY A 65 10.89 2.68 3.78
CA GLY A 65 11.76 3.35 2.83
C GLY A 65 12.66 4.41 3.43
N GLU A 66 13.36 5.17 2.59
CA GLU A 66 14.26 6.24 3.01
C GLU A 66 13.58 7.62 2.92
N GLY A 67 13.53 8.37 4.02
CA GLY A 67 12.90 9.70 4.02
C GLY A 67 11.38 9.71 3.78
N ILE A 68 10.73 8.54 3.80
CA ILE A 68 9.32 8.38 3.45
C ILE A 68 8.36 9.11 4.39
N LYS A 69 8.77 9.47 5.61
CA LYS A 69 7.91 10.28 6.50
C LYS A 69 7.61 11.65 5.91
N LYS A 70 8.55 12.25 5.16
CA LYS A 70 8.35 13.53 4.45
C LYS A 70 7.38 13.40 3.26
N LYS A 71 7.27 12.18 2.72
CA LYS A 71 6.40 11.82 1.60
C LYS A 71 5.04 11.26 2.02
N LYS A 72 4.80 11.10 3.33
CA LYS A 72 3.58 10.48 3.85
C LYS A 72 2.30 11.10 3.28
N ASN A 73 2.19 12.43 3.29
CA ASN A 73 0.98 13.10 2.80
C ASN A 73 0.73 12.87 1.31
N GLU A 74 1.79 12.88 0.50
CA GLU A 74 1.75 12.58 -0.94
C GLU A 74 1.26 11.14 -1.18
N ILE A 75 1.84 10.16 -0.46
CA ILE A 75 1.47 8.75 -0.56
C ILE A 75 0.00 8.54 -0.16
N VAL A 76 -0.44 9.15 0.93
CA VAL A 76 -1.83 9.04 1.42
C VAL A 76 -2.83 9.64 0.43
N LEU A 77 -2.51 10.79 -0.20
CA LEU A 77 -3.38 11.45 -1.17
C LEU A 77 -3.56 10.63 -2.46
N ASN A 78 -2.53 9.87 -2.86
CA ASN A 78 -2.57 9.05 -4.06
C ASN A 78 -3.33 7.74 -3.86
N LEU A 79 -3.48 7.27 -2.63
CA LEU A 79 -4.31 6.09 -2.32
C LEU A 79 -5.80 6.49 -2.30
N LYS A 80 -6.45 6.41 -3.46
CA LYS A 80 -7.88 6.70 -3.59
C LYS A 80 -8.72 5.45 -3.30
N PRO A 81 -9.73 5.52 -2.41
CA PRO A 81 -10.65 4.42 -2.18
C PRO A 81 -11.51 4.10 -3.41
N ALA A 82 -12.21 2.96 -3.38
CA ALA A 82 -13.15 2.50 -4.40
C ALA A 82 -14.21 3.55 -4.78
#